data_AF-A0A5K7TYJ5-F1
#
_entry.id   AF-A0A5K7TYJ5-F1
#
_cell.length_a   1.000
_cell.length_b   1.000
_cell.length_c   1.000
_cell.angle_alpha   90.00
_cell.angle_beta   90.00
_cell.angle_gamma   90.00
#
_symmetry.space_group_name_H-M   'P 1'
#
loop_
_entity.id
_entity.type
_entity.pdbx_description
1 polymer ?
#
loop_
_entity_poly.entity_id
_entity_poly.type
_entity_poly.pdbx_seq_one_letter_code
_entity_poly.pdbx_strand_id
1 'polypeptide(L)'
;MAMVKSTVCYHDLAERQSTGVIEFLKVQQVAAVIVGGLALDYCVKTTARQLRQAGFQVLLYLPACRALTQAGAIAACGALAAEGVILCGDEAALDHQLALIKQAHP
;
A
#
# COMPACT_ATOMS: atom_id res chain seq x y z
N MET A 1 11.76 -2.71 -5.95
CA MET A 1 10.29 -2.69 -5.87
C MET A 1 9.80 -3.94 -5.16
N ALA A 2 8.76 -3.85 -4.33
CA ALA A 2 8.21 -5.00 -3.62
C ALA A 2 6.67 -4.99 -3.66
N MET A 3 6.06 -6.17 -3.77
CA MET A 3 4.61 -6.37 -3.65
C MET A 3 4.32 -6.97 -2.28
N VAL A 4 3.52 -6.28 -1.46
CA VAL A 4 3.09 -6.77 -0.15
C VAL A 4 1.66 -7.30 -0.28
N LYS A 5 1.52 -8.62 -0.14
CA LYS A 5 0.23 -9.31 -0.12
C LYS A 5 -0.30 -9.33 1.31
N SER A 6 -1.50 -8.80 1.52
CA SER A 6 -2.12 -8.51 2.84
C SER A 6 -1.84 -9.56 3.93
N THR A 7 -0.87 -9.24 4.77
CA THR A 7 -0.73 -9.55 6.20
C THR A 7 -0.08 -8.32 6.83
N VAL A 8 -0.64 -7.83 7.93
CA VAL A 8 -0.32 -6.55 8.58
C VAL A 8 1.20 -6.32 8.68
N CYS A 9 1.71 -5.17 8.23
CA CYS A 9 3.16 -4.86 8.27
C CYS A 9 3.70 -4.61 9.69
N TYR A 10 2.82 -4.39 10.67
CA TYR A 10 3.15 -4.34 12.10
C TYR A 10 2.48 -5.50 12.83
N HIS A 11 3.17 -6.06 13.84
CA HIS A 11 2.65 -7.17 14.63
C HIS A 11 1.56 -6.72 15.64
N ASP A 12 1.36 -5.41 15.80
CA ASP A 12 0.47 -4.82 16.80
C ASP A 12 -0.15 -3.51 16.29
N LEU A 13 -1.42 -3.26 16.64
CA LEU A 13 -2.16 -2.01 16.44
C LEU A 13 -1.52 -0.82 17.18
N ALA A 14 -0.60 -1.10 18.12
CA ALA A 14 0.12 -0.10 18.90
C ALA A 14 1.40 0.46 18.23
N GLU A 15 1.70 0.11 16.97
CA GLU A 15 2.87 0.62 16.21
C GLU A 15 4.24 0.41 16.90
N ARG A 16 4.33 -0.49 17.87
CA ARG A 16 5.53 -0.65 18.74
C ARG A 16 6.47 -1.77 18.31
N GLN A 17 6.02 -2.72 17.50
CA GLN A 17 6.84 -3.83 17.02
C GLN A 17 6.66 -4.02 15.51
N SER A 18 7.64 -3.54 14.75
CA SER A 18 7.74 -3.81 13.32
C SER A 18 7.88 -5.31 13.10
N THR A 19 7.20 -5.85 12.09
CA THR A 19 7.45 -7.23 11.62
C THR A 19 8.82 -7.38 10.95
N GLY A 20 9.61 -6.30 10.91
CA GLY A 20 10.85 -6.18 10.15
C GLY A 20 10.64 -5.86 8.68
N VAL A 21 9.38 -5.82 8.20
CA VAL A 21 9.07 -5.56 6.78
C VAL A 21 9.48 -4.14 6.36
N ILE A 22 9.24 -3.12 7.18
CA ILE A 22 9.62 -1.74 6.84
C ILE A 22 11.14 -1.58 6.80
N GLU A 23 11.84 -2.12 7.79
CA GLU A 23 13.31 -2.10 7.86
C GLU A 23 13.92 -2.90 6.70
N PHE A 24 13.37 -4.07 6.38
CA PHE A 24 13.78 -4.87 5.23
C PHE A 24 13.61 -4.09 3.92
N LEU A 25 12.45 -3.46 3.70
CA LEU A 25 12.20 -2.64 2.50
C LEU A 25 13.14 -1.44 2.41
N LYS A 26 13.48 -0.81 3.53
CA LYS A 26 14.47 0.28 3.60
C LYS A 26 15.88 -0.20 3.24
N VAL A 27 16.31 -1.34 3.79
CA VAL A 27 17.62 -1.95 3.47
C VAL A 27 17.70 -2.32 1.99
N GLN A 28 16.60 -2.82 1.42
CA GLN A 28 16.49 -3.14 -0.01
C GLN A 28 16.28 -1.89 -0.89
N GLN A 29 16.37 -0.68 -0.33
CA GLN A 29 16.24 0.61 -1.05
C GLN A 29 14.95 0.67 -1.90
N VAL A 30 13.85 0.13 -1.37
CA VAL A 30 12.58 0.11 -2.09
C VAL A 30 11.96 1.50 -2.09
N ALA A 31 11.87 2.12 -3.27
CA ALA A 31 11.23 3.43 -3.43
C ALA A 31 9.69 3.36 -3.32
N ALA A 32 9.08 2.27 -3.81
CA ALA A 32 7.63 2.11 -3.85
C ALA A 32 7.16 0.69 -3.56
N VAL A 33 5.99 0.61 -2.93
CA VAL A 33 5.34 -0.62 -2.50
C VAL A 33 3.95 -0.71 -3.14
N ILE A 34 3.68 -1.83 -3.79
CA ILE A 34 2.34 -2.15 -4.29
C ILE A 34 1.62 -2.94 -3.20
N VAL A 35 0.41 -2.51 -2.84
CA VAL A 35 -0.42 -3.10 -1.81
C VAL A 35 -1.69 -3.67 -2.46
N GLY A 36 -2.02 -4.90 -2.08
CA GLY A 36 -3.26 -5.57 -2.46
C GLY A 36 -3.66 -6.66 -1.47
N GLY A 37 -4.94 -7.02 -1.46
CA GLY A 37 -5.45 -8.18 -0.73
C GLY A 37 -6.82 -7.96 -0.09
N LEU A 38 -7.08 -8.77 0.94
CA LEU A 38 -8.34 -8.78 1.69
C LEU A 38 -8.05 -8.48 3.18
N ALA A 39 -8.86 -7.70 3.89
CA ALA A 39 -9.95 -6.86 3.39
C ALA A 39 -9.47 -5.42 3.14
N LEU A 40 -9.92 -4.80 2.04
CA LEU A 40 -9.61 -3.41 1.65
C LEU A 40 -9.93 -2.41 2.77
N ASP A 41 -11.08 -2.60 3.41
CA ASP A 41 -11.63 -1.77 4.48
C ASP A 41 -11.06 -2.10 5.87
N TYR A 42 -10.07 -2.99 5.95
CA TYR A 42 -9.45 -3.43 7.20
C TYR A 42 -7.91 -3.47 7.09
N CYS A 43 -7.30 -4.65 7.00
CA CYS A 43 -5.86 -4.84 7.05
C CYS A 43 -5.11 -4.11 5.93
N VAL A 44 -5.71 -4.04 4.74
CA VAL A 44 -5.11 -3.37 3.58
C VAL A 44 -5.03 -1.87 3.81
N LYS A 45 -6.10 -1.25 4.34
CA LYS A 45 -6.12 0.17 4.70
C LYS A 45 -5.03 0.51 5.71
N THR A 46 -4.96 -0.22 6.81
CA THR A 46 -3.94 0.02 7.85
C THR A 46 -2.54 -0.15 7.30
N THR A 47 -2.30 -1.19 6.50
CA THR A 47 -0.98 -1.46 5.90
C THR A 47 -0.55 -0.35 4.94
N ALA A 48 -1.44 0.08 4.03
CA ALA A 48 -1.14 1.14 3.07
C ALA A 48 -0.84 2.47 3.77
N ARG A 49 -1.59 2.80 4.82
CA ARG A 49 -1.34 3.97 5.67
C ARG A 49 0.01 3.90 6.37
N GLN A 50 0.33 2.78 7.02
CA GLN A 50 1.60 2.63 7.74
C GLN A 50 2.82 2.74 6.80
N LEU A 51 2.75 2.12 5.62
CA LEU A 51 3.79 2.25 4.60
C LEU A 51 3.93 3.71 4.13
N ARG A 52 2.82 4.42 3.99
CA ARG A 52 2.83 5.83 3.60
C ARG A 52 3.46 6.71 4.68
N GLN A 53 3.10 6.50 5.93
CA GLN A 53 3.69 7.18 7.10
C GLN A 53 5.18 6.84 7.28
N ALA A 54 5.59 5.63 6.90
CA ALA A 54 7.00 5.21 6.92
C ALA A 54 7.85 5.83 5.79
N GLY A 55 7.24 6.61 4.89
CA GLY A 55 7.91 7.38 3.84
C GLY A 55 7.94 6.70 2.47
N PHE A 56 7.28 5.56 2.29
CA PHE A 56 7.22 4.90 0.99
C PHE A 56 6.19 5.55 0.06
N GLN A 57 6.42 5.44 -1.24
CA GLN A 57 5.33 5.57 -2.20
C GLN A 57 4.49 4.29 -2.16
N VAL A 58 3.18 4.45 -2.03
CA VAL A 58 2.25 3.33 -1.89
C VAL A 58 1.27 3.35 -3.05
N LEU A 59 1.21 2.25 -3.78
CA LEU A 59 0.25 2.03 -4.86
C LEU A 59 -0.76 0.98 -4.41
N LEU A 60 -2.03 1.36 -4.32
CA LEU A 60 -3.11 0.43 -4.00
C LEU A 60 -3.69 -0.12 -5.29
N TYR A 61 -3.44 -1.40 -5.57
CA TYR A 61 -3.94 -2.05 -6.77
C TYR A 61 -5.34 -2.63 -6.53
N LEU A 62 -6.37 -1.88 -6.95
CA LEU A 62 -7.77 -2.18 -6.69
C LEU A 62 -8.24 -3.53 -7.26
N PRO A 63 -7.81 -3.98 -8.47
CA PRO A 63 -8.15 -5.32 -8.97
C PRO A 63 -7.64 -6.46 -8.09
N ALA A 64 -6.57 -6.24 -7.30
CA ALA A 64 -6.07 -7.21 -6.33
C ALA A 64 -6.67 -7.03 -4.92
N CYS A 65 -7.64 -6.13 -4.74
CA CYS A 65 -8.29 -5.87 -3.47
C CYS A 65 -9.74 -6.36 -3.47
N ARG A 66 -10.20 -6.80 -2.31
CA ARG A 66 -11.62 -7.04 -2.08
C ARG A 66 -12.01 -6.56 -0.68
N ALA A 67 -13.10 -5.82 -0.61
CA ALA A 67 -13.64 -5.26 0.64
C ALA A 67 -14.67 -6.20 1.24
N LEU A 68 -14.93 -6.06 2.55
CA LEU A 68 -16.06 -6.71 3.21
C LEU A 68 -17.39 -6.08 2.79
N THR A 69 -17.40 -4.75 2.60
CA THR A 69 -18.59 -4.01 2.16
C THR A 69 -18.26 -2.97 1.10
N GLN A 70 -19.23 -2.66 0.22
CA GLN A 70 -19.06 -1.62 -0.80
C GLN A 70 -18.85 -0.22 -0.17
N ALA A 71 -19.60 0.10 0.89
CA ALA A 71 -19.44 1.36 1.61
C ALA A 71 -18.06 1.47 2.28
N GLY A 72 -17.57 0.37 2.87
CA GLY A 72 -16.22 0.28 3.42
C GLY A 72 -15.14 0.49 2.36
N ALA A 73 -15.32 -0.09 1.16
CA ALA A 73 -14.40 0.11 0.04
C ALA A 73 -14.26 1.59 -0.34
N ILE A 74 -15.38 2.29 -0.52
CA ILE A 74 -15.41 3.71 -0.89
C ILE A 74 -14.74 4.56 0.19
N ALA A 75 -15.08 4.34 1.45
CA ALA A 75 -14.50 5.06 2.57
C ALA A 75 -12.99 4.80 2.73
N ALA A 76 -12.54 3.55 2.51
CA ALA A 76 -11.13 3.20 2.56
C ALA A 76 -10.34 3.86 1.42
N CYS A 77 -10.83 3.78 0.18
CA CYS A 77 -10.20 4.44 -0.96
C CYS A 77 -10.09 5.95 -0.77
N GLY A 78 -11.16 6.60 -0.30
CA GLY A 78 -11.16 8.04 -0.03
C GLY A 78 -10.14 8.44 1.04
N ALA A 79 -10.08 7.70 2.14
CA ALA A 79 -9.10 7.95 3.20
C ALA A 79 -7.65 7.75 2.72
N LEU A 80 -7.38 6.67 2.00
CA LEU A 80 -6.04 6.36 1.48
C LEU A 80 -5.58 7.40 0.44
N ALA A 81 -6.47 7.81 -0.47
CA ALA A 81 -6.17 8.86 -1.43
C ALA A 81 -5.83 10.19 -0.73
N ALA A 82 -6.58 10.55 0.32
CA ALA A 82 -6.31 11.76 1.11
C ALA A 82 -4.96 11.72 1.85
N GLU A 83 -4.49 10.52 2.21
CA GLU A 83 -3.17 10.29 2.81
C GLU A 83 -2.03 10.22 1.75
N GLY A 84 -2.36 10.35 0.46
CA GLY A 84 -1.40 10.36 -0.65
C GLY A 84 -1.03 8.96 -1.16
N VAL A 85 -1.86 7.95 -0.90
CA VAL A 85 -1.76 6.64 -1.54
C VAL A 85 -2.34 6.72 -2.96
N ILE A 86 -1.64 6.15 -3.92
CA ILE A 86 -2.03 6.20 -5.33
C ILE A 86 -2.95 5.01 -5.63
N LEU A 87 -4.20 5.28 -5.99
CA LEU A 87 -5.17 4.24 -6.35
C LEU A 87 -4.99 3.82 -7.81
N CYS A 88 -4.72 2.55 -8.05
CA CYS A 88 -4.58 1.97 -9.39
C CYS A 88 -5.78 1.07 -9.67
N GLY A 89 -6.67 1.53 -10.55
CA GLY A 89 -7.92 0.83 -10.90
C GLY A 89 -7.75 -0.33 -11.88
N ASP A 90 -6.67 -0.33 -12.65
CA ASP A 90 -6.34 -1.32 -13.67
C ASP A 90 -4.82 -1.43 -13.85
N GLU A 91 -4.40 -2.40 -14.66
CA GLU A 91 -2.99 -2.68 -14.96
C GLU A 91 -2.31 -1.48 -15.66
N ALA A 92 -2.99 -0.79 -16.57
CA ALA A 92 -2.43 0.35 -17.28
C ALA A 92 -2.12 1.53 -16.34
N ALA A 93 -3.00 1.81 -15.39
CA ALA A 93 -2.79 2.82 -14.35
C ALA A 93 -1.62 2.44 -13.45
N LEU A 94 -1.49 1.16 -13.09
CA LEU A 94 -0.36 0.67 -12.31
C LEU A 94 0.95 0.86 -13.10
N ASP A 95 1.02 0.38 -14.34
CA ASP A 95 2.21 0.49 -15.19
C ASP A 95 2.65 1.93 -15.42
N HIS A 96 1.69 2.83 -15.62
CA HIS A 96 1.98 4.25 -15.75
C HIS A 96 2.68 4.80 -14.50
N GLN A 97 2.16 4.49 -13.31
CA GLN A 97 2.78 4.92 -12.06
C GLN A 97 4.14 4.27 -11.84
N LEU A 98 4.29 2.99 -12.20
CA LEU A 98 5.56 2.29 -12.13
C LEU A 98 6.63 2.91 -13.03
N ALA A 99 6.25 3.36 -14.23
CA ALA A 99 7.16 4.07 -15.12
C ALA A 99 7.63 5.39 -14.51
N LEU A 100 6.74 6.18 -13.92
CA LEU A 100 7.08 7.44 -13.25
C LEU A 100 8.06 7.24 -12.09
N ILE A 101 7.85 6.18 -11.29
CA ILE A 101 8.68 5.89 -10.12
C ILE A 101 10.07 5.42 -10.55
N LYS A 102 10.17 4.58 -11.59
CA LYS A 102 11.45 4.14 -12.16
C LYS A 102 12.26 5.31 -12.72
N GLN A 103 11.61 6.33 -13.27
CA GLN A 103 12.30 7.55 -13.75
C GLN A 103 12.83 8.41 -12.61
N ALA A 104 12.15 8.43 -11.46
CA ALA A 104 12.56 9.19 -10.28
C ALA A 104 13.65 8.51 -9.44
N HIS A 105 13.94 7.23 -9.67
CA HIS A 105 14.90 6.43 -8.90
C HIS A 105 15.70 5.49 -9.82
N PRO A 106 16.70 6.02 -10.57
CA PRO A 106 17.54 5.24 -11.49
C PRO A 106 18.53 4.30 -10.79
#